data_AF-A0A645G792-F1
#
_entry.id   AF-A0A645G792-F1
#
_cell.length_a   1.000
_cell.length_b   1.000
_cell.length_c   1.000
_cell.angle_alpha   90.00
_cell.angle_beta   90.00
_cell.angle_gamma   90.00
#
_symmetry.space_group_name_H-M   'P 1'
#
loop_
_entity.id
_entity.type
_entity.pdbx_description
1 polymer ?
#
loop_
_entity_poly.entity_id
_entity_poly.type
_entity_poly.pdbx_seq_one_letter_code
_entity_poly.pdbx_strand_id
1 'polypeptide(L)'
;MPYIPGVFSFSIIAGFDYFDENPHTVRFELRDKDSRPVIVTEEFNVQMNGAKPTNAVKAEMIVNLDFKNLEFKTSGEYHMEVFIDDKPKGGSSLIASQILRGE
;
A
#
# COMPACT_ATOMS: atom_id res chain seq x y z
N MET A 1 28.53 -0.69 -0.98
CA MET A 1 28.44 -2.13 -0.67
C MET A 1 27.38 -2.75 -1.58
N PRO A 2 27.58 -3.96 -2.12
CA PRO A 2 26.59 -4.59 -2.99
C PRO A 2 25.36 -5.02 -2.19
N TYR A 3 24.17 -4.78 -2.76
CA TYR A 3 22.91 -5.24 -2.21
C TYR A 3 22.72 -6.74 -2.50
N ILE A 4 22.27 -7.51 -1.50
CA ILE A 4 21.93 -8.92 -1.66
C ILE A 4 20.41 -9.01 -1.80
N PRO A 5 19.88 -9.57 -2.90
CA PRO A 5 18.45 -9.83 -3.04
C PRO A 5 17.95 -10.63 -1.84
N GLY A 6 16.96 -10.07 -1.18
CA GLY A 6 16.41 -10.59 0.06
C GLY A 6 14.92 -10.76 -0.04
N VAL A 7 14.42 -11.75 0.68
CA VAL A 7 13.00 -11.98 0.85
C VAL A 7 12.55 -11.28 2.12
N PHE A 8 11.59 -10.36 2.01
CA PHE A 8 11.03 -9.65 3.14
C PHE A 8 9.52 -9.90 3.23
N SER A 9 9.03 -10.00 4.45
CA SER A 9 7.60 -9.99 4.73
C SER A 9 7.28 -8.78 5.59
N PHE A 10 6.23 -8.05 5.24
CA PHE A 10 5.81 -6.85 5.96
C PHE A 10 4.31 -6.66 5.79
N SER A 11 3.72 -6.00 6.78
CA SER A 11 2.31 -5.69 6.81
C SER A 11 2.14 -4.18 6.76
N ILE A 12 1.16 -3.73 5.98
CA ILE A 12 0.76 -2.33 5.90
C ILE A 12 -0.66 -2.22 6.39
N ILE A 13 -0.88 -1.29 7.31
CA ILE A 13 -2.21 -0.89 7.77
C ILE A 13 -2.48 0.49 7.19
N ALA A 14 -3.42 0.60 6.26
CA ALA A 14 -3.84 1.86 5.66
C ALA A 14 -5.23 2.22 6.19
N GLY A 15 -5.31 3.36 6.87
CA GLY A 15 -6.58 3.97 7.29
C GLY A 15 -6.98 5.05 6.30
N PHE A 16 -8.22 5.03 5.85
CA PHE A 16 -8.78 6.02 4.94
C PHE A 16 -9.93 6.71 5.62
N ASP A 17 -9.76 8.01 5.82
CA ASP A 17 -10.86 8.89 6.18
C ASP A 17 -11.64 9.20 4.90
N TYR A 18 -12.96 9.02 4.93
CA TYR A 18 -13.90 9.55 3.93
C TYR A 18 -14.10 8.66 2.68
N PHE A 19 -15.03 7.72 2.79
CA PHE A 19 -15.77 7.19 1.64
C PHE A 19 -17.19 7.76 1.69
N ASP A 20 -17.71 8.18 0.53
CA ASP A 20 -19.12 8.53 0.42
C ASP A 20 -19.95 7.25 0.17
N GLU A 21 -21.27 7.40 -0.03
CA GLU A 21 -22.15 6.23 -0.24
C GLU A 21 -21.95 5.56 -1.61
N ASN A 22 -21.17 6.16 -2.50
CA ASN A 22 -20.91 5.61 -3.83
C ASN A 22 -19.88 4.48 -3.75
N PRO A 23 -19.99 3.47 -4.64
CA PRO A 23 -18.91 2.51 -4.82
C PRO A 23 -17.64 3.19 -5.29
N HIS A 24 -16.51 2.83 -4.70
CA HIS A 24 -15.19 3.28 -5.08
C HIS A 24 -14.29 2.09 -5.42
N THR A 25 -13.37 2.25 -6.37
CA THR A 25 -12.32 1.25 -6.62
C THR A 25 -11.04 1.66 -5.89
N VAL A 26 -10.39 0.70 -5.24
CA VAL A 26 -9.13 0.95 -4.52
C VAL A 26 -8.05 0.00 -5.00
N ARG A 27 -6.84 0.54 -5.19
CA ARG A 27 -5.65 -0.19 -5.63
C ARG A 27 -4.39 0.33 -4.96
N PHE A 28 -3.47 -0.57 -4.64
CA PHE A 28 -2.17 -0.22 -4.08
C PHE A 28 -1.07 -0.56 -5.07
N GLU A 29 -0.12 0.35 -5.20
CA GLU A 29 1.09 0.12 -5.96
C GLU A 29 2.30 0.32 -5.06
N LEU A 30 3.21 -0.65 -5.03
CA LEU A 30 4.53 -0.51 -4.46
C LEU A 30 5.53 -0.38 -5.60
N ARG A 31 6.31 0.71 -5.60
CA ARG A 31 7.32 1.01 -6.62
C ARG A 31 8.70 1.09 -5.99
N ASP A 32 9.72 0.70 -6.75
CA ASP A 32 11.11 0.91 -6.33
C ASP A 32 11.58 2.36 -6.57
N LYS A 33 12.82 2.64 -6.18
CA LYS A 33 13.47 3.95 -6.37
C LYS A 33 13.54 4.43 -7.84
N ASP A 34 13.43 3.51 -8.80
CA ASP A 34 13.44 3.81 -10.23
C ASP A 34 12.00 3.86 -10.79
N SER A 35 10.99 3.95 -9.91
CA SER A 35 9.55 3.98 -10.22
C SER A 35 9.01 2.72 -10.89
N ARG A 36 9.75 1.61 -10.86
CA ARG A 36 9.29 0.33 -11.42
C ARG A 36 8.31 -0.34 -10.47
N PRO A 37 7.19 -0.88 -10.96
CA PRO A 37 6.24 -1.59 -10.12
C PRO A 37 6.88 -2.86 -9.56
N VAL A 38 6.83 -3.00 -8.24
CA VAL A 38 7.20 -4.21 -7.51
C VAL A 38 5.94 -5.01 -7.19
N ILE A 39 4.89 -4.30 -6.75
CA ILE A 39 3.58 -4.88 -6.49
C ILE A 39 2.54 -3.94 -7.07
N VAL A 40 1.55 -4.52 -7.75
CA VAL A 40 0.32 -3.85 -8.12
C VAL A 40 -0.80 -4.77 -7.70
N THR A 41 -1.63 -4.34 -6.74
CA THR A 41 -2.80 -5.13 -6.36
C THR A 41 -3.84 -5.07 -7.47
N GLU A 42 -4.74 -6.04 -7.51
CA GLU A 42 -5.99 -5.87 -8.25
C GLU A 42 -6.82 -4.74 -7.61
N GLU A 43 -7.73 -4.17 -8.41
CA GLU A 43 -8.73 -3.24 -7.91
C GLU A 43 -9.77 -4.00 -7.11
N PHE A 44 -10.08 -3.51 -5.91
CA PHE A 44 -11.21 -4.02 -5.14
C PHE A 44 -12.24 -2.92 -4.91
N ASN A 45 -13.51 -3.31 -5.00
CA ASN A 45 -14.65 -2.41 -4.82
C ASN A 45 -14.92 -2.23 -3.32
N VAL A 46 -14.96 -0.98 -2.89
CA VAL A 46 -15.36 -0.58 -1.55
C VAL A 46 -16.75 0.04 -1.69
N GLN A 47 -17.76 -0.60 -1.11
CA GLN A 47 -19.11 -0.07 -1.04
C GLN A 47 -19.55 0.04 0.42
N MET A 48 -20.00 1.23 0.80
CA MET A 48 -20.62 1.44 2.09
C MET A 48 -22.03 0.82 2.10
N ASN A 49 -22.24 -0.22 2.91
CA ASN A 49 -23.56 -0.82 3.08
C ASN A 49 -24.49 0.10 3.85
N GLY A 50 -25.20 0.99 3.13
CA GLY A 50 -26.62 1.35 3.26
C GLY A 50 -27.19 1.89 4.57
N ALA A 51 -26.50 1.82 5.71
CA ALA A 51 -26.95 2.49 6.92
C ALA A 51 -26.55 3.95 6.83
N LYS A 52 -27.43 4.79 6.25
CA LYS A 52 -27.32 6.26 6.30
C LYS A 52 -26.92 6.65 7.72
N PRO A 53 -25.71 7.17 7.93
CA PRO A 53 -25.33 7.65 9.23
C PRO A 53 -26.32 8.76 9.63
N THR A 54 -27.07 8.57 10.71
CA THR A 54 -28.06 9.55 11.20
C THR A 54 -27.40 10.85 11.65
N ASN A 55 -26.07 10.86 11.77
CA ASN A 55 -25.17 12.01 11.84
C ASN A 55 -24.08 11.79 10.79
N ALA A 56 -23.39 12.82 10.30
CA ALA A 56 -22.25 12.70 9.37
C ALA A 56 -21.06 11.90 9.98
N VAL A 57 -21.25 10.62 10.26
CA VAL A 57 -20.23 9.71 10.74
C VAL A 57 -19.40 9.36 9.53
N LYS A 58 -18.22 9.96 9.49
CA LYS A 58 -17.17 9.61 8.55
C LYS A 58 -16.91 8.11 8.67
N ALA A 59 -16.99 7.42 7.54
CA ALA A 59 -16.58 6.04 7.49
C ALA A 59 -15.06 5.97 7.40
N GLU A 60 -14.48 5.19 8.30
CA GLU A 60 -13.07 4.85 8.28
C GLU A 60 -12.94 3.46 7.67
N MET A 61 -12.16 3.33 6.61
CA MET A 61 -11.77 2.03 6.08
C MET A 61 -10.36 1.73 6.55
N ILE A 62 -10.16 0.57 7.17
CA ILE A 62 -8.84 0.05 7.50
C ILE A 62 -8.55 -1.15 6.61
N VAL A 63 -7.50 -1.04 5.80
CA VAL A 63 -7.01 -2.13 4.95
C VAL A 63 -5.70 -2.66 5.51
N ASN A 64 -5.67 -3.96 5.75
CA ASN A 64 -4.45 -4.68 6.12
C ASN A 64 -3.93 -5.42 4.88
N LEU A 65 -2.73 -5.08 4.45
CA LEU A 65 -2.03 -5.73 3.34
C LEU A 65 -0.84 -6.49 3.91
N ASP A 66 -0.88 -7.81 3.80
CA ASP A 66 0.21 -8.69 4.22
C ASP A 66 1.01 -9.17 3.01
N PHE A 67 2.20 -8.61 2.83
CA PHE A 67 3.12 -9.04 1.80
C PHE A 67 4.04 -10.10 2.37
N LYS A 68 3.93 -11.31 1.82
CA LYS A 68 4.75 -12.45 2.22
C LYS A 68 5.75 -12.78 1.14
N ASN A 69 6.98 -12.98 1.57
CA ASN A 69 8.08 -13.41 0.74
C ASN A 69 8.34 -12.55 -0.50
N LEU A 70 8.27 -11.22 -0.36
CA LEU A 70 8.55 -10.32 -1.46
C LEU A 70 10.05 -10.28 -1.76
N GLU A 71 10.43 -10.57 -3.00
CA GLU A 71 11.79 -10.42 -3.47
C GLU A 71 12.07 -8.96 -3.82
N PHE A 72 12.92 -8.31 -3.03
CA PHE A 72 13.44 -6.99 -3.36
C PHE A 72 14.75 -7.16 -4.14
N LYS A 73 14.83 -6.57 -5.34
CA LYS A 73 15.98 -6.73 -6.26
C LYS A 73 17.03 -5.63 -6.14
N THR A 74 16.67 -4.52 -5.51
CA THR A 74 17.55 -3.36 -5.32
C THR A 74 17.49 -2.83 -3.89
N SER A 75 18.59 -2.31 -3.35
CA SER A 75 18.55 -1.50 -2.14
C SER A 75 17.93 -0.15 -2.43
N GLY A 76 17.13 0.39 -1.50
CA GLY A 76 16.66 1.76 -1.60
C GLY A 76 15.33 2.02 -0.91
N GLU A 77 14.81 3.22 -1.15
CA GLU A 77 13.46 3.60 -0.79
C GLU A 77 12.46 3.01 -1.80
N TYR A 78 11.39 2.46 -1.28
CA TYR A 78 10.24 1.96 -2.01
C TYR A 78 9.05 2.80 -1.63
N HIS A 79 8.30 3.25 -2.63
CA HIS A 79 7.16 4.12 -2.43
C HIS A 79 5.89 3.31 -2.67
N MET A 80 5.04 3.26 -1.65
CA MET A 80 3.69 2.77 -1.82
C MET A 80 2.77 3.96 -2.12
N GLU A 81 1.96 3.84 -3.17
CA GLU A 81 0.90 4.79 -3.51
C GLU A 81 -0.46 4.09 -3.49
N VAL A 82 -1.47 4.80 -2.97
CA VAL A 82 -2.86 4.35 -3.00
C VAL A 82 -3.63 5.11 -4.06
N PHE A 83 -4.37 4.36 -4.86
CA PHE A 83 -5.30 4.88 -5.86
C PHE A 83 -6.73 4.62 -5.40
N ILE A 84 -7.56 5.67 -5.48
CA ILE A 84 -9.02 5.59 -5.32
C ILE A 84 -9.65 6.18 -6.58
N ASP A 85 -10.47 5.40 -7.28
CA ASP A 85 -11.05 5.75 -8.59
C ASP A 85 -9.99 6.25 -9.59
N ASP A 86 -8.91 5.48 -9.71
CA ASP A 86 -7.72 5.79 -10.53
C ASP A 86 -6.97 7.06 -10.15
N LYS A 87 -7.33 7.73 -9.06
CA LYS A 87 -6.66 8.95 -8.59
C LYS A 87 -5.75 8.64 -7.41
N PRO A 88 -4.48 9.10 -7.44
CA PRO A 88 -3.60 8.96 -6.30
C PRO A 88 -4.14 9.78 -5.11
N LYS A 89 -4.16 9.18 -3.92
CA LYS A 89 -4.67 9.81 -2.69
C LYS A 89 -3.62 10.04 -1.62
N GLY A 90 -2.40 9.55 -1.85
CA GLY A 90 -1.31 9.63 -0.90
C GLY A 90 -0.61 8.27 -0.77
N GLY A 91 0.53 8.28 -0.10
CA GLY A 91 1.42 7.13 -0.05
C GLY A 91 2.26 7.10 1.21
N SER A 92 2.98 5.99 1.39
CA SER A 92 3.96 5.83 2.45
C SER A 92 5.26 5.29 1.86
N SER A 93 6.38 5.70 2.42
CA SER A 93 7.69 5.20 2.01
C SER A 93 8.16 4.08 2.94
N LEU A 94 8.69 3.01 2.35
CA LEU A 94 9.38 1.93 3.02
C LEU A 94 10.85 1.95 2.61
N ILE A 95 11.77 2.01 3.56
CA ILE A 95 13.21 1.90 3.28
C ILE A 95 13.62 0.43 3.42
N ALA A 96 14.03 -0.18 2.32
CA ALA A 96 14.62 -1.51 2.34
C ALA A 96 16.14 -1.41 2.24
N SER A 97 16.80 -1.59 3.37
CA SER A 97 18.25 -1.70 3.47
C SER A 97 18.63 -3.00 4.19
N GLN A 98 19.35 -3.90 3.51
CA GLN A 98 20.08 -4.96 4.22
C GLN A 98 21.51 -4.50 4.48
N ILE A 99 21.97 -4.68 5.72
CA ILE A 99 23.36 -4.47 6.13
C ILE A 99 23.97 -5.86 6.30
N LEU A 100 25.06 -6.11 5.58
CA LEU A 100 25.95 -7.25 5.86
C LEU A 100 26.44 -7.11 7.31
N ARG A 101 26.13 -8.08 8.19
CA ARG A 101 27.02 -8.34 9.32
C ARG A 101 28.28 -8.95 8.71
N GLY A 102 29.33 -8.15 8.60
CA GLY A 102 30.65 -8.63 8.22
C GLY A 102 31.10 -9.70 9.21
N GLU A 103 31.60 -10.81 8.66
CA GLU A 103 32.46 -11.75 9.38
C GLU A 103 33.77 -11.08 9.83
#